data_AF-A0A1B9M0Z3-F1
#
_entry.id   AF-A0A1B9M0Z3-F1
#
_cell.length_a   1.000
_cell.length_b   1.000
_cell.length_c   1.000
_cell.angle_alpha   90.00
_cell.angle_beta   90.00
_cell.angle_gamma   90.00
#
_symmetry.space_group_name_H-M   'P 1'
#
loop_
_entity.id
_entity.type
_entity.pdbx_description
1 polymer ?
#
loop_
_entity_poly.entity_id
_entity_poly.type
_entity_poly.pdbx_seq_one_letter_code
_entity_poly.pdbx_strand_id
1 'polypeptide(L)'
;MKIFKYAILCFFIFLVSHSLANQIKSNTGLNFDDFSIETKTKIKNANFAYHYLVKVYGCGGGAICGEIRNLLSNKIIGLPNAYLIEDENGENGFSIEYHLNSSLIIISGIIADPDENESKEGYKKRYYNFINNRLELISLSKE
;
A
#
# COMPACT_ATOMS: atom_id res chain seq x y z
N MET A 1 54.73 36.27 -15.38
CA MET A 1 54.74 35.93 -16.81
C MET A 1 54.79 34.41 -16.98
N LYS A 2 53.64 33.76 -17.17
CA LYS A 2 53.47 32.49 -17.91
C LYS A 2 51.97 32.31 -18.11
N ILE A 3 51.61 32.25 -19.38
CA ILE A 3 50.26 32.30 -19.94
C ILE A 3 49.71 30.88 -19.96
N PHE A 4 48.54 30.65 -19.37
CA PHE A 4 47.72 29.47 -19.70
C PHE A 4 46.41 29.92 -20.31
N LYS A 5 46.12 29.23 -21.41
CA LYS A 5 45.22 29.60 -22.50
C LYS A 5 43.76 29.33 -22.13
N TYR A 6 42.92 30.23 -22.62
CA TYR A 6 41.50 30.09 -22.93
C TYR A 6 40.94 28.66 -22.98
N ALA A 7 39.95 28.40 -22.12
CA ALA A 7 38.80 27.56 -22.46
C ALA A 7 37.54 28.37 -22.15
N ILE A 8 37.19 29.26 -23.09
CA ILE A 8 35.83 29.72 -23.28
C ILE A 8 35.05 28.49 -23.76
N LEU A 9 34.10 28.00 -22.97
CA LEU A 9 32.94 27.34 -23.53
C LEU A 9 31.73 27.45 -22.59
N CYS A 10 30.89 28.41 -22.93
CA CYS A 10 29.43 28.30 -22.88
C CYS A 10 28.79 28.11 -21.51
N PHE A 11 28.68 29.26 -20.86
CA PHE A 11 27.43 29.75 -20.28
C PHE A 11 26.25 29.54 -21.27
N PHE A 12 25.72 28.32 -21.34
CA PHE A 12 24.38 28.06 -21.86
C PHE A 12 23.46 27.85 -20.66
N ILE A 13 22.85 28.96 -20.28
CA ILE A 13 21.53 28.99 -19.67
C ILE A 13 20.59 28.16 -20.56
N PHE A 14 20.37 26.92 -20.16
CA PHE A 14 19.12 26.21 -20.35
C PHE A 14 18.67 25.92 -18.92
N LEU A 15 17.88 26.78 -18.27
CA LEU A 15 16.42 26.78 -18.44
C LEU A 15 15.90 25.39 -18.83
N VAL A 16 16.21 24.40 -18.00
CA VAL A 16 15.31 23.26 -17.83
C VAL A 16 14.70 23.41 -16.44
N SER A 17 13.86 24.43 -16.35
CA SER A 17 12.66 24.40 -15.52
C SER A 17 11.78 23.24 -16.04
N HIS A 18 12.18 22.01 -15.77
CA HIS A 18 11.22 20.92 -15.74
C HIS A 18 10.80 20.78 -14.30
N SER A 19 9.79 21.60 -13.99
CA SER A 19 8.72 21.15 -13.11
C SER A 19 8.48 19.67 -13.38
N LEU A 20 8.91 18.80 -12.47
CA LEU A 20 8.39 17.44 -12.40
C LEU A 20 6.97 17.53 -11.81
N ALA A 21 6.12 18.32 -12.46
CA ALA A 21 4.69 18.19 -12.39
C ALA A 21 4.32 17.06 -13.35
N ASN A 22 4.63 15.83 -12.97
CA ASN A 22 3.93 14.68 -13.50
C ASN A 22 2.98 14.16 -12.42
N GLN A 23 1.83 14.85 -12.38
CA GLN A 23 0.51 14.23 -12.33
C GLN A 23 0.39 13.06 -11.35
N ILE A 24 -0.01 13.38 -10.12
CA ILE A 24 -0.97 12.56 -9.38
C ILE A 24 -2.23 12.47 -10.26
N LYS A 25 -2.27 11.52 -11.19
CA LYS A 25 -3.51 11.04 -11.78
C LYS A 25 -3.30 9.72 -12.50
N SER A 26 -3.40 8.64 -11.75
CA SER A 26 -4.31 7.60 -12.19
C SER A 26 -5.12 7.13 -10.98
N ASN A 27 -6.28 7.75 -10.80
CA ASN A 27 -7.44 6.90 -10.56
C ASN A 27 -7.52 6.01 -11.80
N THR A 28 -6.80 4.88 -11.79
CA THR A 28 -7.18 3.78 -12.67
C THR A 28 -8.53 3.35 -12.15
N GLY A 29 -9.58 3.99 -12.66
CA GLY A 29 -10.92 3.43 -12.65
C GLY A 29 -10.86 2.19 -13.51
N LEU A 30 -10.23 1.13 -12.98
CA LEU A 30 -10.23 -0.18 -13.58
C LEU A 30 -11.68 -0.63 -13.49
N ASN A 31 -12.39 -0.58 -14.62
CA ASN A 31 -13.70 -1.19 -14.69
C ASN A 31 -13.47 -2.71 -14.82
N PHE A 32 -14.28 -3.50 -14.12
CA PHE A 32 -14.22 -4.95 -14.22
C PHE A 32 -14.33 -5.46 -15.67
N ASP A 33 -15.07 -4.71 -16.49
CA ASP A 33 -15.23 -4.98 -17.90
C ASP A 33 -13.92 -4.85 -18.70
N ASP A 34 -12.95 -4.08 -18.19
CA ASP A 34 -11.66 -3.84 -18.84
C ASP A 34 -10.69 -5.04 -18.68
N PHE A 35 -11.01 -6.01 -17.82
CA PHE A 35 -10.16 -7.20 -17.65
C PHE A 35 -10.32 -8.20 -18.81
N SER A 36 -9.22 -8.86 -19.17
CA SER A 36 -9.21 -9.92 -20.19
C SER A 36 -10.10 -11.11 -19.77
N ILE A 37 -10.57 -11.92 -20.73
CA ILE A 37 -11.36 -13.14 -20.43
C ILE A 37 -10.56 -14.11 -19.55
N GLU A 38 -9.24 -14.22 -19.77
CA GLU A 38 -8.36 -15.05 -18.95
C GLU A 38 -8.27 -14.50 -17.52
N THR A 39 -8.14 -13.18 -17.36
CA THR A 39 -8.17 -12.51 -16.05
C THR A 39 -9.52 -12.69 -15.37
N LYS A 40 -10.63 -12.54 -16.10
CA LYS A 40 -12.01 -12.78 -15.64
C LYS A 40 -12.26 -14.25 -15.23
N THR A 41 -11.61 -15.19 -15.90
CA THR A 41 -11.71 -16.64 -15.61
C THR A 41 -10.79 -17.04 -14.47
N LYS A 42 -9.59 -16.45 -14.41
CA LYS A 42 -8.73 -16.43 -13.23
C LYS A 42 -9.35 -15.65 -12.09
N ILE A 43 -10.43 -14.90 -12.33
CA ILE A 43 -11.35 -14.20 -11.40
C ILE A 43 -12.52 -15.09 -10.92
N LYS A 44 -12.54 -16.38 -11.27
CA LYS A 44 -13.61 -17.32 -10.89
C LYS A 44 -13.28 -18.34 -9.77
N ASN A 45 -12.01 -18.59 -9.44
CA ASN A 45 -11.47 -19.39 -8.30
C ASN A 45 -10.60 -18.70 -7.13
N ALA A 46 -10.99 -17.68 -6.33
CA ALA A 46 -10.09 -16.82 -5.51
C ALA A 46 -10.67 -15.94 -4.40
N ASN A 47 -9.69 -15.43 -3.63
CA ASN A 47 -9.74 -14.81 -2.32
C ASN A 47 -10.63 -13.61 -2.34
N PHE A 48 -11.49 -13.56 -1.33
CA PHE A 48 -12.53 -12.55 -1.26
C PHE A 48 -13.47 -12.58 -2.47
N ALA A 49 -13.77 -13.78 -2.97
CA ALA A 49 -14.64 -13.97 -4.13
C ALA A 49 -14.24 -13.10 -5.34
N TYR A 50 -12.95 -12.76 -5.51
CA TYR A 50 -12.39 -11.87 -6.55
C TYR A 50 -13.00 -10.50 -6.73
N HIS A 51 -13.92 -10.14 -5.88
CA HIS A 51 -14.52 -8.84 -5.94
C HIS A 51 -13.62 -7.81 -5.25
N TYR A 52 -12.49 -8.22 -4.67
CA TYR A 52 -11.62 -7.34 -3.90
C TYR A 52 -10.14 -7.45 -4.26
N LEU A 53 -9.48 -6.29 -4.35
CA LEU A 53 -8.04 -6.15 -4.51
C LEU A 53 -7.44 -5.56 -3.24
N VAL A 54 -6.49 -6.26 -2.62
CA VAL A 54 -5.68 -5.75 -1.51
C VAL A 54 -4.46 -5.04 -2.09
N LYS A 55 -4.20 -3.80 -1.68
CA LYS A 55 -3.04 -3.01 -2.08
C LYS A 55 -2.39 -2.41 -0.85
N VAL A 56 -1.07 -2.48 -0.78
CA VAL A 56 -0.25 -1.85 0.27
C VAL A 56 0.70 -0.84 -0.36
N TYR A 57 1.01 0.23 0.37
CA TYR A 57 1.83 1.32 -0.10
C TYR A 57 2.41 2.11 1.07
N GLY A 58 3.57 2.75 0.86
CA GLY A 58 4.14 3.66 1.85
C GLY A 58 3.27 4.90 2.01
N CYS A 59 2.99 5.29 3.26
CA CYS A 59 2.17 6.48 3.58
C CYS A 59 2.93 7.57 4.35
N GLY A 60 4.26 7.46 4.44
CA GLY A 60 5.14 8.43 5.10
C GLY A 60 5.60 7.96 6.48
N GLY A 61 6.59 8.64 7.05
CA GLY A 61 7.07 8.38 8.42
C GLY A 61 7.62 6.98 8.67
N GLY A 62 8.07 6.27 7.63
CA GLY A 62 8.52 4.87 7.76
C GLY A 62 7.37 3.86 7.90
N ALA A 63 6.15 4.23 7.49
CA ALA A 63 4.96 3.39 7.63
C ALA A 63 4.37 2.91 6.29
N ILE A 64 3.74 1.72 6.36
CA ILE A 64 2.91 1.08 5.35
C ILE A 64 1.45 1.29 5.71
N CYS A 65 0.69 1.71 4.72
CA CYS A 65 -0.76 1.70 4.73
C CYS A 65 -1.28 0.70 3.70
N GLY A 66 -2.56 0.40 3.76
CA GLY A 66 -3.18 -0.41 2.71
C GLY A 66 -4.64 -0.10 2.50
N GLU A 67 -5.17 -0.63 1.42
CA GLU A 67 -6.57 -0.57 1.05
C GLU A 67 -7.05 -1.91 0.49
N ILE A 68 -8.34 -2.17 0.67
CA ILE A 68 -9.10 -3.23 0.03
C ILE A 68 -10.09 -2.55 -0.90
N ARG A 69 -9.94 -2.75 -2.21
CA ARG A 69 -10.82 -2.17 -3.23
C ARG A 69 -11.82 -3.19 -3.71
N ASN A 70 -13.11 -2.90 -3.56
CA ASN A 70 -14.16 -3.66 -4.23
C ASN A 70 -14.14 -3.34 -5.74
N LEU A 71 -13.78 -4.30 -6.59
CA LEU A 71 -13.62 -4.14 -8.03
C LEU A 71 -14.94 -3.95 -8.79
N LEU A 72 -16.08 -4.36 -8.21
CA LEU A 72 -17.39 -4.21 -8.84
C LEU A 72 -18.02 -2.85 -8.56
N SER A 73 -17.91 -2.37 -7.32
CA SER A 73 -18.48 -1.08 -6.89
C SER A 73 -17.47 0.07 -6.87
N ASN A 74 -16.19 -0.24 -7.09
CA ASN A 74 -15.05 0.67 -6.92
C ASN A 74 -14.95 1.28 -5.50
N LYS A 75 -15.62 0.70 -4.50
CA LYS A 75 -15.53 1.13 -3.10
C LYS A 75 -14.16 0.80 -2.53
N ILE A 76 -13.54 1.75 -1.83
CA ILE A 76 -12.26 1.59 -1.15
C ILE A 76 -12.50 1.45 0.36
N ILE A 77 -11.87 0.45 0.97
CA ILE A 77 -11.86 0.21 2.40
C ILE A 77 -10.40 0.31 2.86
N GLY A 78 -10.05 1.34 3.64
CA GLY A 78 -8.71 1.46 4.21
C GLY A 78 -8.44 0.34 5.23
N LEU A 79 -7.18 -0.10 5.33
CA LEU A 79 -6.78 -0.93 6.46
C LEU A 79 -6.92 -0.12 7.76
N PRO A 80 -7.18 -0.78 8.90
CA PRO A 80 -7.56 -0.08 10.14
C PRO A 80 -6.42 0.74 10.75
N ASN A 81 -5.16 0.36 10.45
CA ASN A 81 -3.97 1.01 11.00
C ASN A 81 -2.88 1.15 9.93
N ALA A 82 -1.98 2.10 10.15
CA ALA A 82 -0.67 2.13 9.52
C ALA A 82 0.31 1.27 10.34
N TYR A 83 1.26 0.64 9.66
CA TYR A 83 2.23 -0.27 10.26
C TYR A 83 3.65 0.19 9.95
N LEU A 84 4.61 0.00 10.85
CA LEU A 84 6.01 0.27 10.55
C LEU A 84 6.50 -0.66 9.43
N ILE A 85 7.32 -0.13 8.52
CA ILE A 85 8.00 -0.92 7.48
C ILE A 85 9.00 -1.88 8.13
N GLU A 86 9.75 -1.37 9.11
CA GLU A 86 10.80 -2.09 9.82
C GLU A 86 10.54 -2.09 11.33
N ASP A 87 10.96 -3.15 12.01
CA ASP A 87 11.04 -3.20 13.47
C ASP A 87 12.33 -2.54 14.00
N GLU A 88 12.56 -2.62 15.31
CA GLU A 88 13.76 -2.04 15.95
C GLU A 88 15.09 -2.65 15.48
N ASN A 89 15.05 -3.84 14.86
CA ASN A 89 16.21 -4.55 14.32
C ASN A 89 16.39 -4.34 12.81
N GLY A 90 15.49 -3.57 12.17
CA GLY A 90 15.50 -3.35 10.72
C GLY A 90 14.85 -4.48 9.92
N GLU A 91 14.08 -5.37 10.56
CA GLU A 91 13.39 -6.47 9.88
C GLU A 91 11.96 -6.08 9.47
N ASN A 92 11.46 -6.67 8.37
CA ASN A 92 10.17 -6.33 7.77
C ASN A 92 9.02 -6.57 8.76
N GLY A 93 8.54 -5.50 9.37
CA GLY A 93 7.60 -5.53 10.49
C GLY A 93 6.14 -5.68 10.09
N PHE A 94 5.82 -5.83 8.80
CA PHE A 94 4.45 -5.88 8.30
C PHE A 94 4.19 -7.10 7.40
N SER A 95 3.05 -7.74 7.62
CA SER A 95 2.54 -8.82 6.79
C SER A 95 1.02 -8.75 6.68
N ILE A 96 0.49 -9.14 5.52
CA ILE A 96 -0.95 -9.30 5.27
C ILE A 96 -1.21 -10.65 4.59
N GLU A 97 -2.03 -11.48 5.22
CA GLU A 97 -2.39 -12.82 4.74
C GLU A 97 -3.91 -12.90 4.48
N TYR A 98 -4.30 -13.53 3.37
CA TYR A 98 -5.70 -13.75 3.00
C TYR A 98 -5.83 -15.00 2.10
N HIS A 99 -7.03 -15.62 2.04
CA HIS A 99 -7.28 -16.92 1.34
C HIS A 99 -8.52 -16.99 0.44
N LEU A 100 -8.56 -17.98 -0.48
CA LEU A 100 -9.40 -17.98 -1.71
C LEU A 100 -10.88 -17.94 -1.40
N ASN A 101 -11.22 -18.79 -0.47
CA ASN A 101 -12.59 -19.01 -0.11
C ASN A 101 -12.75 -18.68 1.37
N SER A 102 -12.25 -17.51 1.77
CA SER A 102 -12.26 -17.06 3.16
C SER A 102 -12.56 -15.57 3.26
N SER A 103 -13.35 -15.21 4.28
CA SER A 103 -13.53 -13.83 4.71
C SER A 103 -12.46 -13.42 5.75
N LEU A 104 -11.51 -14.29 6.07
CA LEU A 104 -10.42 -13.98 7.00
C LEU A 104 -9.32 -13.15 6.32
N ILE A 105 -8.99 -12.03 6.94
CA ILE A 105 -7.76 -11.26 6.68
C ILE A 105 -6.96 -11.25 7.96
N ILE A 106 -5.67 -11.52 7.83
CA ILE A 106 -4.74 -11.45 8.93
C ILE A 106 -3.78 -10.32 8.62
N ILE A 107 -3.68 -9.35 9.52
CA ILE A 107 -2.74 -8.24 9.40
C ILE A 107 -1.82 -8.30 10.60
N SER A 108 -0.53 -8.47 10.32
CA SER A 108 0.49 -8.63 11.35
C SER A 108 1.48 -7.49 11.25
N GLY A 109 1.82 -6.89 12.39
CA GLY A 109 2.88 -5.91 12.45
C GLY A 109 2.84 -4.97 13.64
N ILE A 110 3.82 -4.08 13.68
CA ILE A 110 3.92 -3.01 14.67
C ILE A 110 3.14 -1.80 14.14
N ILE A 111 2.19 -1.29 14.93
CA ILE A 111 1.41 -0.10 14.53
C ILE A 111 2.30 1.14 14.60
N ALA A 112 2.25 1.97 13.57
CA ALA A 112 2.98 3.24 13.51
C ALA A 112 2.32 4.36 14.36
N ASP A 113 0.98 4.39 14.40
CA ASP A 113 0.20 5.38 15.14
C ASP A 113 -0.99 4.70 15.84
N PRO A 114 -0.80 4.14 17.04
CA PRO A 114 -1.85 3.45 17.77
C PRO A 114 -2.71 4.43 18.58
N ASP A 115 -3.98 4.07 18.75
CA ASP A 115 -4.91 4.81 19.60
C ASP A 115 -4.37 4.94 21.03
N GLU A 116 -4.80 5.97 21.77
CA GLU A 116 -4.33 6.26 23.14
C GLU A 116 -4.45 5.06 24.10
N ASN A 117 -5.42 4.17 23.85
CA ASN A 117 -5.69 2.99 24.67
C ASN A 117 -4.96 1.73 24.20
N GLU A 118 -4.15 1.83 23.15
CA GLU A 118 -3.41 0.71 22.56
C GLU A 118 -1.90 0.83 22.82
N SER A 119 -1.29 -0.27 23.28
CA SER A 119 0.17 -0.35 23.45
C SER A 119 0.90 0.00 22.16
N LYS A 120 1.83 0.97 22.25
CA LYS A 120 2.76 1.35 21.17
C LYS A 120 3.76 0.27 20.83
N GLU A 121 4.01 -0.63 21.77
CA GLU A 121 5.04 -1.63 21.65
C GLU A 121 4.48 -2.98 21.24
N GLY A 122 5.28 -3.68 20.42
CA GLY A 122 5.13 -5.10 20.11
C GLY A 122 4.50 -5.37 18.76
N TYR A 123 5.00 -6.43 18.13
CA TYR A 123 4.41 -7.05 16.96
C TYR A 123 3.06 -7.67 17.35
N LYS A 124 2.02 -7.39 16.55
CA LYS A 124 0.67 -7.87 16.82
C LYS A 124 0.09 -8.51 15.58
N LYS A 125 -0.57 -9.65 15.78
CA LYS A 125 -1.33 -10.35 14.75
C LYS A 125 -2.82 -10.09 14.96
N ARG A 126 -3.46 -9.40 14.02
CA ARG A 126 -4.90 -9.08 14.06
C ARG A 126 -5.65 -9.89 13.02
N TYR A 127 -6.73 -10.51 13.46
CA TYR A 127 -7.59 -11.34 12.65
C TYR A 127 -8.88 -10.58 12.40
N TYR A 128 -9.23 -10.41 11.15
CA TYR A 128 -10.42 -9.70 10.72
C TYR A 128 -11.33 -10.61 9.91
N ASN A 129 -12.62 -10.53 10.21
CA ASN A 129 -13.66 -11.00 9.30
C ASN A 129 -14.05 -9.84 8.37
N PHE A 130 -13.78 -9.98 7.09
CA PHE A 130 -14.14 -8.98 6.09
C PHE A 130 -15.49 -9.32 5.45
N ILE A 131 -16.52 -8.60 5.89
CA ILE A 131 -17.91 -8.81 5.49
C ILE A 131 -18.56 -7.47 5.17
N ASN A 132 -19.40 -7.43 4.12
CA ASN A 132 -20.15 -6.22 3.74
C ASN A 132 -19.29 -4.96 3.56
N ASN A 133 -18.10 -5.10 2.96
CA ASN A 133 -17.12 -4.02 2.80
C ASN A 133 -16.65 -3.40 4.13
N ARG A 134 -16.51 -4.22 5.18
CA ARG A 134 -16.02 -3.81 6.49
C ARG A 134 -15.08 -4.86 7.06
N LEU A 135 -14.04 -4.42 7.77
CA LEU A 135 -13.17 -5.27 8.58
C LEU A 135 -13.74 -5.31 9.99
N GLU A 136 -14.18 -6.49 10.43
CA GLU A 136 -14.61 -6.74 11.80
C GLU A 136 -13.48 -7.46 12.53
N LEU A 137 -12.89 -6.84 13.55
CA LEU A 137 -11.85 -7.49 14.35
C LEU A 137 -12.46 -8.66 15.12
N ILE A 138 -11.94 -9.87 14.91
CA ILE A 138 -12.42 -11.09 15.58
C ILE A 138 -11.44 -11.63 16.62
N SER A 139 -10.14 -11.35 16.48
CA SER A 139 -9.13 -11.75 17.44
C SER A 139 -7.85 -10.90 17.32
N LEU A 140 -7.10 -10.81 18.41
CA LEU A 140 -5.81 -10.15 18.50
C LEU A 140 -4.84 -11.02 19.30
N SER A 141 -3.67 -11.30 18.72
CA SER A 141 -2.56 -11.97 19.39
C SER A 141 -1.38 -11.01 19.49
N LYS A 142 -0.69 -11.06 20.63
CA LYS A 142 0.62 -10.44 20.82
C LYS A 142 1.68 -11.53 20.64
N GLU A 143 2.75 -11.21 19.92
CA GLU A 143 3.94 -12.06 19.86
C GLU A 143 5.01 -11.55 20.83
#